data_AF-A0A7E4VE10-F1
#
_entry.id   AF-A0A7E4VE10-F1
#
_cell.length_a   1.000
_cell.length_b   1.000
_cell.length_c   1.000
_cell.angle_alpha   90.00
_cell.angle_beta   90.00
_cell.angle_gamma   90.00
#
_symmetry.space_group_name_H-M   'P 1'
#
loop_
_entity.id
_entity.type
_entity.pdbx_description
1 polymer ?
#
loop_
_entity_poly.entity_id
_entity_poly.type
_entity_poly.pdbx_seq_one_letter_code
_entity_poly.pdbx_strand_id
1 'polypeptide(L)'
;MFVSPITASTSEVCIFCSNHHSPVNCKTYRTVSVRQERLNELRRCYRCLKTGHVAPRCAAYVGCGICGLNSHHTALCCKNELIRDVGARRSKDEWCVFCGKHSNSSDCRKLRTHQTRMDHVSYLNMCRICLNRCHPNQPCQADAPSCKFCSAKTHHKSLCPRNPQLDGKC
;
A
#
# COMPACT_ATOMS: atom_id res chain seq x y z
N MET A 1 -32.21 -33.81 -14.40
CA MET A 1 -31.38 -33.54 -13.21
C MET A 1 -29.97 -33.25 -13.71
N PHE A 2 -29.56 -31.98 -13.74
CA PHE A 2 -28.24 -31.59 -14.26
C PHE A 2 -27.31 -31.38 -13.07
N VAL A 3 -26.36 -32.30 -12.91
CA VAL A 3 -25.24 -32.13 -11.98
C VAL A 3 -24.25 -31.21 -12.68
N SER A 4 -24.18 -29.95 -12.26
CA SER A 4 -23.17 -29.02 -12.77
C SER A 4 -21.77 -29.50 -12.35
N PRO A 5 -20.79 -29.53 -13.26
CA PRO A 5 -19.44 -29.95 -12.91
C PRO A 5 -18.84 -28.94 -11.92
N ILE A 6 -18.28 -29.47 -10.83
CA ILE A 6 -17.37 -28.75 -9.95
C ILE A 6 -16.19 -28.34 -10.84
N THR A 7 -16.16 -27.07 -11.25
CA THR A 7 -15.02 -26.52 -11.99
C THR A 7 -13.80 -26.70 -11.10
N ALA A 8 -12.91 -27.62 -11.49
CA ALA A 8 -11.59 -27.74 -10.94
C ALA A 8 -10.91 -26.37 -11.07
N SER A 9 -10.79 -25.67 -9.94
CA SER A 9 -10.00 -24.46 -9.79
C SER A 9 -8.63 -24.72 -10.40
N THR A 10 -8.35 -24.14 -11.57
CA THR A 10 -7.00 -24.03 -12.12
C THR A 10 -6.11 -23.61 -10.96
N SER A 11 -5.19 -24.47 -10.53
CA SER A 11 -4.39 -24.23 -9.34
C SER A 11 -3.62 -22.94 -9.55
N GLU A 12 -4.13 -21.82 -9.02
CA GLU A 12 -3.52 -20.53 -9.26
C GLU A 12 -2.12 -20.57 -8.64
N VAL A 13 -1.12 -20.45 -9.50
CA VAL A 13 0.26 -20.31 -9.08
C VAL A 13 0.35 -19.00 -8.29
N CYS A 14 0.81 -19.09 -7.05
CA CYS A 14 0.91 -17.96 -6.16
C CYS A 14 1.85 -16.91 -6.75
N ILE A 15 1.35 -15.71 -7.01
CA ILE A 15 2.11 -14.60 -7.58
C ILE A 15 3.31 -14.15 -6.72
N PHE A 16 3.35 -14.51 -5.44
CA PHE A 16 4.43 -14.13 -4.54
C PHE A 16 5.60 -15.13 -4.54
N CYS A 17 5.29 -16.43 -4.47
CA CYS A 17 6.28 -17.50 -4.24
C CYS A 17 6.26 -18.63 -5.29
N SER A 18 5.42 -18.52 -6.31
CA SER A 18 5.30 -19.46 -7.44
C SER A 18 4.87 -20.90 -7.07
N ASN A 19 4.40 -21.14 -5.85
CA ASN A 19 3.81 -22.42 -5.43
C ASN A 19 2.29 -22.48 -5.68
N HIS A 20 1.70 -23.67 -5.67
CA HIS A 20 0.26 -23.87 -5.91
C HIS A 20 -0.60 -23.49 -4.69
N HIS A 21 -1.07 -22.25 -4.64
CA HIS A 21 -2.07 -21.75 -3.68
C HIS A 21 -2.52 -20.34 -4.05
N SER A 22 -3.71 -19.94 -3.58
CA SER A 22 -4.17 -18.56 -3.69
C SER A 22 -3.19 -17.59 -3.01
N PRO A 23 -2.87 -16.43 -3.62
CA PRO A 23 -2.02 -15.39 -3.01
C PRO A 23 -2.43 -14.97 -1.60
N VAL A 24 -3.73 -15.06 -1.27
CA VAL A 24 -4.26 -14.75 0.07
C VAL A 24 -3.60 -15.64 1.14
N ASN A 25 -3.39 -16.92 0.82
CA ASN A 25 -2.90 -17.96 1.73
C ASN A 25 -1.37 -18.13 1.69
N CYS A 26 -0.63 -17.22 1.06
CA CYS A 26 0.81 -17.34 0.95
C CYS A 26 1.51 -17.26 2.30
N LYS A 27 2.12 -18.37 2.72
CA LYS A 27 2.89 -18.50 3.97
C LYS A 27 4.36 -18.12 3.84
N THR A 28 4.86 -17.91 2.62
CA THR A 28 6.23 -17.41 2.39
C THR A 28 6.29 -15.89 2.64
N TYR A 29 5.30 -15.15 2.12
CA TYR A 29 5.17 -13.71 2.31
C TYR A 29 4.07 -13.47 3.35
N ARG A 30 4.44 -13.55 4.63
CA ARG A 30 3.47 -13.63 5.76
C ARG A 30 2.87 -12.30 6.19
N THR A 31 3.42 -11.16 5.77
CA THR A 31 2.95 -9.85 6.19
C THR A 31 2.51 -9.00 5.02
N VAL A 32 1.61 -8.05 5.27
CA VAL A 32 1.18 -7.08 4.25
C VAL A 32 2.37 -6.27 3.71
N SER A 33 3.29 -5.84 4.58
CA SER A 33 4.52 -5.12 4.19
C SER A 33 5.39 -5.92 3.20
N VAL A 34 5.74 -7.17 3.53
CA VAL A 34 6.60 -8.03 2.70
C VAL A 34 5.92 -8.40 1.38
N ARG A 35 4.60 -8.60 1.38
CA ARG A 35 3.82 -8.78 0.14
C ARG A 35 3.87 -7.54 -0.76
N GLN A 36 3.86 -6.34 -0.19
CA GLN A 36 3.91 -5.09 -0.96
C GLN A 36 5.28 -4.87 -1.59
N GLU A 37 6.35 -5.12 -0.84
CA GLU A 37 7.72 -5.07 -1.37
C GLU A 37 7.87 -6.02 -2.56
N ARG A 38 7.35 -7.24 -2.41
CA ARG A 38 7.35 -8.23 -3.50
C ARG A 38 6.59 -7.75 -4.73
N LEU A 39 5.43 -7.12 -4.58
CA LEU A 39 4.68 -6.56 -5.72
C LEU A 39 5.42 -5.40 -6.39
N ASN A 40 6.14 -4.59 -5.62
CA ASN A 40 6.97 -3.53 -6.14
C ASN A 40 8.11 -4.07 -7.01
N GLU A 41 8.82 -5.09 -6.51
CA GLU A 41 9.87 -5.81 -7.26
C GLU A 41 9.31 -6.40 -8.56
N LEU A 42 8.14 -7.02 -8.49
CA LEU A 42 7.47 -7.64 -9.63
C LEU A 42 6.74 -6.64 -10.54
N ARG A 43 6.76 -5.34 -10.21
CA ARG A 43 6.05 -4.25 -10.92
C ARG A 43 4.57 -4.56 -11.18
N ARG A 44 3.87 -5.06 -10.16
CA ARG A 44 2.46 -5.45 -10.21
C ARG A 44 1.56 -4.42 -9.56
N CYS A 45 0.35 -4.28 -10.09
CA CYS A 45 -0.67 -3.39 -9.56
C CYS A 45 -1.14 -3.86 -8.17
N TYR A 46 -1.14 -2.97 -7.18
CA TYR A 46 -1.59 -3.29 -5.81
C TYR A 46 -3.10 -3.55 -5.70
N ARG A 47 -3.91 -3.18 -6.70
CA ARG A 47 -5.37 -3.40 -6.70
C ARG A 47 -5.77 -4.75 -7.26
N CYS A 48 -5.12 -5.20 -8.33
CA CYS A 48 -5.51 -6.40 -9.06
C CYS A 48 -4.39 -7.44 -9.25
N LEU A 49 -3.17 -7.15 -8.79
CA LEU A 49 -1.96 -7.99 -8.90
C LEU A 49 -1.47 -8.29 -10.35
N LYS A 50 -2.12 -7.70 -11.36
CA LYS A 50 -1.71 -7.79 -12.77
C LYS A 50 -0.59 -6.80 -13.08
N THR A 51 0.15 -7.07 -14.14
CA THR A 51 1.18 -6.18 -14.71
C THR A 51 0.57 -5.22 -15.73
N GLY A 52 1.39 -4.29 -16.26
CA GLY A 52 1.01 -3.37 -17.34
C GLY A 52 0.34 -2.06 -16.89
N HIS A 53 0.01 -1.92 -15.61
CA HIS A 53 -0.53 -0.68 -15.05
C HIS A 53 -0.26 -0.54 -13.54
N VAL A 54 -0.52 0.66 -13.03
CA VAL A 54 -0.40 1.02 -11.60
C VAL A 54 -1.79 1.21 -10.99
N ALA A 55 -1.90 1.17 -9.66
CA ALA A 55 -3.18 1.23 -8.96
C ALA A 55 -4.06 2.47 -9.30
N PRO A 56 -3.51 3.69 -9.45
CA PRO A 56 -4.30 4.85 -9.89
C PRO A 56 -4.93 4.71 -11.28
N ARG A 57 -4.31 3.91 -12.17
CA ARG A 57 -4.79 3.65 -13.54
C ARG A 57 -5.51 2.31 -13.67
N CYS A 58 -5.82 1.66 -12.55
CA CYS A 58 -6.47 0.36 -12.54
C CYS A 58 -7.99 0.53 -12.72
N ALA A 59 -8.51 0.02 -13.84
CA ALA A 59 -9.95 -0.03 -14.11
C ALA A 59 -10.63 -1.24 -13.44
N ALA A 60 -9.88 -2.18 -12.87
CA ALA A 60 -10.44 -3.38 -12.28
C ALA A 60 -11.24 -3.05 -11.00
N TYR A 61 -12.46 -3.56 -10.93
CA TYR A 61 -13.26 -3.55 -9.72
C TYR A 61 -12.95 -4.81 -8.89
N VAL A 62 -11.99 -4.69 -7.97
CA VAL A 62 -11.57 -5.79 -7.09
C VAL A 62 -12.03 -5.46 -5.68
N GLY A 63 -13.16 -6.01 -5.26
CA GLY A 63 -13.66 -5.89 -3.89
C GLY A 63 -12.85 -6.78 -2.94
N CYS A 64 -12.29 -6.19 -1.89
CA CYS A 64 -11.62 -6.95 -0.85
C CYS A 64 -12.66 -7.77 -0.06
N GLY A 65 -12.51 -9.10 -0.08
CA GLY A 65 -13.41 -10.02 0.61
C GLY A 65 -13.41 -9.92 2.15
N ILE A 66 -12.48 -9.14 2.72
CA ILE A 66 -12.34 -8.98 4.18
C ILE A 66 -12.93 -7.67 4.67
N CYS A 67 -12.75 -6.57 3.93
CA CYS A 67 -13.19 -5.24 4.38
C CYS A 67 -14.16 -4.54 3.42
N GLY A 68 -14.52 -5.18 2.31
CA GLY A 68 -15.45 -4.66 1.30
C GLY A 68 -14.89 -3.56 0.39
N LEU A 69 -13.75 -2.96 0.71
CA LEU A 69 -13.18 -1.86 -0.07
C LEU A 69 -12.64 -2.35 -1.42
N ASN A 70 -12.82 -1.54 -2.48
CA ASN A 70 -12.32 -1.83 -3.83
C ASN A 70 -10.93 -1.22 -4.16
N SER A 71 -10.22 -0.80 -3.10
CA SER A 71 -8.97 -0.04 -3.17
C SER A 71 -7.72 -0.92 -3.12
N HIS A 72 -7.85 -2.21 -2.82
CA HIS A 72 -6.76 -3.17 -2.71
C HIS A 72 -7.25 -4.60 -2.94
N HIS A 73 -6.32 -5.48 -3.33
CA HIS A 73 -6.59 -6.92 -3.40
C HIS A 73 -6.68 -7.54 -2.00
N THR A 74 -7.54 -8.55 -1.79
CA THR A 74 -7.73 -9.25 -0.50
C THR A 74 -6.42 -9.71 0.15
N ALA A 75 -5.46 -10.16 -0.65
CA ALA A 75 -4.13 -10.59 -0.19
C ALA A 75 -3.29 -9.46 0.45
N LEU A 76 -3.71 -8.20 0.35
CA LEU A 76 -3.05 -7.02 0.93
C LEU A 76 -3.90 -6.34 2.02
N CYS A 77 -5.00 -6.95 2.45
CA CYS A 77 -5.89 -6.32 3.43
C CYS A 77 -5.23 -6.24 4.80
N CYS A 78 -5.10 -5.02 5.32
CA CYS A 78 -4.53 -4.80 6.66
C CYS A 78 -5.42 -5.32 7.81
N LYS A 79 -6.71 -5.56 7.53
CA LYS A 79 -7.66 -6.16 8.49
C LYS A 79 -7.61 -7.69 8.48
N ASN A 80 -6.73 -8.29 7.69
CA ASN A 80 -6.52 -9.73 7.71
C ASN A 80 -5.58 -10.09 8.86
N GLU A 81 -6.14 -10.63 9.94
CA GLU A 81 -5.40 -10.99 11.15
C GLU A 81 -4.26 -12.00 10.89
N LEU A 82 -4.38 -12.85 9.86
CA LEU A 82 -3.36 -13.86 9.53
C LEU A 82 -2.06 -13.27 8.96
N ILE A 83 -2.14 -12.05 8.41
CA ILE A 83 -1.03 -11.40 7.71
C ILE A 83 -0.80 -9.96 8.18
N ARG A 84 -1.50 -9.54 9.23
CA ARG A 84 -1.34 -8.21 9.80
C ARG A 84 0.11 -8.07 10.27
N ASP A 85 0.68 -6.88 10.14
CA ASP A 85 2.00 -6.58 10.69
C ASP A 85 1.91 -6.57 12.24
N VAL A 86 1.91 -7.75 12.87
CA VAL A 86 1.90 -7.93 14.33
C VAL A 86 3.22 -7.40 14.87
N GLY A 87 3.21 -6.21 15.47
CA GLY A 87 4.41 -5.54 15.98
C GLY A 87 4.66 -4.14 15.41
N ALA A 88 3.83 -3.63 14.49
CA ALA A 88 3.95 -2.28 13.98
C ALA A 88 3.46 -1.19 14.97
N ARG A 89 3.94 -1.20 16.21
CA ARG A 89 4.32 0.09 16.83
C ARG A 89 5.53 0.56 16.03
N ARG A 90 5.29 1.11 14.84
CA ARG A 90 6.34 1.79 14.08
C ARG A 90 6.83 2.90 14.99
N SER A 91 7.99 2.70 15.63
CA SER A 91 8.82 3.85 16.00
C SER A 91 8.88 4.71 14.74
N LYS A 92 8.53 5.99 14.83
CA LYS A 92 8.20 6.88 13.69
C LYS A 92 9.32 7.01 12.64
N ASP A 93 10.46 6.34 12.84
CA ASP A 93 11.75 6.64 12.25
C ASP A 93 12.53 5.40 11.78
N GLU A 94 11.93 4.20 11.72
CA GLU A 94 12.66 2.98 11.31
C GLU A 94 12.62 2.67 9.81
N TRP A 95 11.74 3.29 9.02
CA TRP A 95 11.68 3.03 7.57
C TRP A 95 11.12 4.24 6.79
N CYS A 96 11.91 4.74 5.85
CA CYS A 96 11.51 5.83 4.98
C CYS A 96 10.78 5.31 3.74
N VAL A 97 9.51 5.70 3.57
CA VAL A 97 8.66 5.26 2.46
C VAL A 97 9.15 5.71 1.09
N PHE A 98 10.09 6.67 1.04
CA PHE A 98 10.59 7.29 -0.19
C PHE A 98 11.95 6.75 -0.64
N CYS A 99 12.79 6.30 0.30
CA CYS A 99 14.14 5.83 -0.01
C CYS A 99 14.43 4.40 0.43
N GLY A 100 13.55 3.78 1.22
CA GLY A 100 13.72 2.40 1.72
C GLY A 100 14.86 2.24 2.73
N LYS A 101 15.27 3.32 3.40
CA LYS A 101 16.31 3.30 4.44
C LYS A 101 15.71 3.58 5.81
N HIS A 102 16.38 3.13 6.86
CA HIS A 102 16.06 3.44 8.26
C HIS A 102 16.24 4.92 8.56
N SER A 103 15.19 5.72 8.32
CA SER A 103 15.18 7.17 8.47
C SER A 103 13.76 7.71 8.48
N ASN A 104 13.56 8.92 9.02
CA ASN A 104 12.26 9.58 8.98
C ASN A 104 11.89 9.99 7.55
N SER A 105 10.69 9.61 7.13
CA SER A 105 10.17 10.00 5.81
C SER A 105 10.07 11.51 5.62
N SER A 106 9.87 12.31 6.69
CA SER A 106 9.86 13.78 6.57
C SER A 106 11.17 14.36 6.09
N ASP A 107 12.28 13.71 6.43
CA ASP A 107 13.65 14.22 6.28
C ASP A 107 14.36 13.61 5.06
N CYS A 108 13.61 12.87 4.23
CA CYS A 108 14.15 12.19 3.06
C CYS A 108 14.62 13.18 1.97
N ARG A 109 15.93 13.18 1.70
CA ARG A 109 16.55 13.98 0.62
C ARG A 109 16.61 13.29 -0.74
N LYS A 110 16.04 12.08 -0.89
CA LYS A 110 16.00 11.34 -2.18
C LYS A 110 14.89 11.82 -3.10
N LEU A 111 13.71 12.12 -2.54
CA LEU A 111 12.58 12.72 -3.25
C LEU A 111 12.34 14.10 -2.66
N ARG A 112 12.97 15.12 -3.28
CA ARG A 112 13.06 16.48 -2.74
C ARG A 112 11.93 17.40 -3.17
N THR A 113 11.00 16.97 -4.02
CA THR A 113 9.88 17.81 -4.44
C THR A 113 8.56 17.28 -3.90
N HIS A 114 7.62 18.17 -3.62
CA HIS A 114 6.26 17.81 -3.22
C HIS A 114 5.61 16.87 -4.25
N GLN A 115 5.72 17.20 -5.53
CA GLN A 115 5.11 16.42 -6.60
C GLN A 115 5.68 15.00 -6.68
N THR A 116 7.01 14.85 -6.64
CA THR A 116 7.62 13.50 -6.69
C THR A 116 7.26 12.64 -5.48
N ARG A 117 7.10 13.24 -4.28
CA ARG A 117 6.59 12.52 -3.12
C ARG A 117 5.13 12.12 -3.29
N MET A 118 4.28 12.99 -3.84
CA MET A 118 2.88 12.67 -4.13
C MET A 118 2.73 11.56 -5.15
N ASP A 119 3.47 11.64 -6.26
CA ASP A 119 3.48 10.63 -7.31
C ASP A 119 3.93 9.28 -6.76
N HIS A 120 4.93 9.27 -5.88
CA HIS A 120 5.41 8.06 -5.24
C HIS A 120 4.35 7.42 -4.32
N VAL A 121 3.69 8.21 -3.47
CA VAL A 121 2.60 7.75 -2.60
C VAL A 121 1.42 7.22 -3.43
N SER A 122 1.09 7.89 -4.52
CA SER A 122 0.05 7.48 -5.47
C SER A 122 0.40 6.18 -6.18
N TYR A 123 1.62 6.06 -6.71
CA TYR A 123 2.15 4.86 -7.35
C TYR A 123 2.08 3.65 -6.42
N LEU A 124 2.49 3.86 -5.16
CA LEU A 124 2.46 2.87 -4.11
C LEU A 124 1.05 2.59 -3.57
N ASN A 125 0.00 3.28 -4.04
CA ASN A 125 -1.37 3.10 -3.55
C ASN A 125 -1.45 3.28 -2.03
N MET A 126 -0.85 4.36 -1.53
CA MET A 126 -0.80 4.72 -0.12
C MET A 126 -1.76 5.86 0.20
N CYS A 127 -2.34 5.85 1.40
CA CYS A 127 -3.14 6.96 1.89
C CYS A 127 -2.25 8.16 2.14
N ARG A 128 -2.62 9.31 1.57
CA ARG A 128 -1.86 10.55 1.74
C ARG A 128 -1.84 11.09 3.17
N ILE A 129 -2.73 10.64 4.06
CA ILE A 129 -2.84 11.14 5.45
C ILE A 129 -1.97 10.32 6.41
N CYS A 130 -2.04 9.00 6.34
CA CYS A 130 -1.34 8.10 7.27
C CYS A 130 -0.21 7.28 6.63
N LEU A 131 0.00 7.41 5.31
CA LEU A 131 0.96 6.62 4.54
C LEU A 131 0.75 5.10 4.66
N ASN A 132 -0.48 4.65 4.93
CA ASN A 132 -0.85 3.23 4.91
C ASN A 132 -1.67 2.89 3.65
N ARG A 133 -1.57 1.64 3.18
CA ARG A 133 -2.17 1.17 1.91
C ARG A 133 -3.54 0.54 2.03
N CYS A 134 -4.14 0.55 3.22
CA CYS A 134 -5.42 -0.10 3.45
C CYS A 134 -6.60 0.71 2.88
N HIS A 135 -6.45 2.04 2.84
CA HIS A 135 -7.50 2.98 2.43
C HIS A 135 -6.96 4.16 1.60
N PRO A 136 -6.18 3.93 0.52
CA PRO A 136 -5.46 4.98 -0.20
C PRO A 136 -6.35 6.09 -0.78
N ASN A 137 -7.58 5.73 -1.16
CA ASN A 137 -8.57 6.62 -1.77
C ASN A 137 -9.91 6.61 -1.01
N GLN A 138 -9.86 6.41 0.31
CA GLN A 138 -11.02 6.37 1.20
C GLN A 138 -10.77 7.31 2.39
N PRO A 139 -11.81 7.80 3.07
CA PRO A 139 -11.65 8.63 4.25
C PRO A 139 -10.72 7.95 5.26
N CYS A 140 -9.67 8.67 5.63
CA CYS A 140 -8.70 8.17 6.60
C CYS A 140 -9.32 8.22 7.99
N GLN A 141 -9.52 7.05 8.60
CA GLN A 141 -10.02 6.95 9.99
C GLN A 141 -8.91 7.05 11.03
N ALA A 142 -7.63 7.13 10.61
CA ALA A 142 -6.55 7.35 11.55
C ALA A 142 -6.71 8.73 12.18
N ASP A 143 -6.66 8.79 13.51
CA ASP A 143 -6.55 10.04 14.26
C ASP A 143 -5.15 10.63 14.09
N ALA A 144 -4.91 11.18 12.89
CA ALA A 144 -3.63 11.76 12.53
C ALA A 144 -3.51 13.16 13.17
N PRO A 145 -2.38 13.47 13.84
CA PRO A 145 -2.14 14.80 14.35
C PRO A 145 -2.14 15.82 13.21
N SER A 146 -2.49 17.06 13.52
CA SER A 146 -2.36 18.17 12.57
C SER A 146 -0.93 18.30 12.07
N CYS A 147 -0.78 18.69 10.81
CA CYS A 147 0.52 18.89 10.21
C CYS A 147 1.31 19.98 10.96
N LYS A 148 2.48 19.65 11.50
CA LYS A 148 3.31 20.61 12.25
C LYS A 148 3.77 21.84 11.46
N PHE A 149 3.67 21.82 10.12
CA PHE A 149 4.12 22.91 9.25
C PHE A 149 3.00 23.86 8.80
N CYS A 150 1.74 23.40 8.81
CA CYS A 150 0.60 24.18 8.31
C CYS A 150 -0.74 23.94 9.03
N SER A 151 -0.73 23.11 10.08
CA SER A 151 -1.88 22.73 10.92
C SER A 151 -3.01 21.95 10.23
N ALA A 152 -2.92 21.68 8.92
CA ALA A 152 -3.93 20.88 8.21
C ALA A 152 -3.89 19.39 8.59
N LYS A 153 -5.05 18.71 8.53
CA LYS A 153 -5.20 17.25 8.76
C LYS A 153 -5.37 16.42 7.47
N THR A 154 -5.14 17.03 6.31
CA THR A 154 -5.48 16.44 4.99
C THR A 154 -4.34 15.66 4.33
N HIS A 155 -3.15 15.66 4.94
CA HIS A 155 -1.94 15.01 4.44
C HIS A 155 -0.99 14.65 5.59
N HIS A 156 -0.10 13.69 5.35
CA HIS A 156 1.00 13.35 6.23
C HIS A 156 2.05 14.47 6.21
N LYS A 157 2.70 14.78 7.34
CA LYS A 157 3.73 15.84 7.45
C LYS A 157 4.81 15.78 6.36
N SER A 158 5.20 14.57 5.93
CA SER A 158 6.21 14.35 4.89
C SER A 158 5.75 14.74 3.48
N LEU A 159 4.47 15.01 3.31
CA LEU A 159 3.85 15.45 2.07
C LEU A 159 3.42 16.92 2.11
N CYS A 160 3.80 17.68 3.15
CA CYS A 160 3.42 19.08 3.27
C CYS A 160 4.26 19.94 2.31
N PRO A 161 3.66 20.79 1.46
CA PRO A 161 4.41 21.77 0.65
C PRO A 161 5.25 22.75 1.48
N ARG A 162 4.89 22.99 2.76
CA ARG A 162 5.65 23.83 3.70
C ARG A 162 6.74 23.08 4.46
N ASN A 163 7.01 21.81 4.14
CA ASN A 163 8.09 21.05 4.74
C ASN A 163 9.45 21.65 4.31
N PRO A 164 10.31 22.15 5.22
CA PRO A 164 11.59 22.76 4.88
C PRO A 164 12.59 21.84 4.16
N GLN A 165 12.36 20.52 4.20
CA GLN A 165 13.19 19.51 3.55
C GLN A 165 12.82 19.28 2.08
N LEU A 166 11.77 19.94 1.58
CA LEU A 166 11.41 19.95 0.17
C LEU A 166 12.03 21.19 -0.48
N ASP A 167 12.67 21.00 -1.64
CA ASP A 167 13.17 22.10 -2.45
C ASP A 167 12.02 23.05 -2.78
N GLY A 168 12.30 24.34 -2.61
CA GLY A 168 11.34 25.32 -2.10
C GLY A 168 10.15 25.67 -3.00
N LYS A 169 9.05 25.91 -2.26
CA LYS A 169 8.01 26.94 -2.40
C LYS A 169 7.05 26.86 -3.60
N CYS A 170 5.76 27.01 -3.27
CA CYS A 170 4.75 27.58 -4.18
C CYS A 170 5.25 28.89 -4.79
#